data_AF-A0A931CZH7-F1
#
_entry.id   AF-A0A931CZH7-F1
#
_cell.length_a   1.000
_cell.length_b   1.000
_cell.length_c   1.000
_cell.angle_alpha   90.00
_cell.angle_beta   90.00
_cell.angle_gamma   90.00
#
_symmetry.space_group_name_H-M   'P 1'
#
loop_
_entity.id
_entity.type
_entity.pdbx_description
1 polymer ?
#
loop_
_entity_poly.entity_id
_entity_poly.type
_entity_poly.pdbx_seq_one_letter_code
_entity_poly.pdbx_strand_id
1 'polypeptide(L)'
;GLDKRKAVYVSYAQAVPLKYVIDPIHCIKLTKDRCGICEKVCPAGAVNFQDTDKTLTLQVGAVILAPGFEAFHPGDSPIYGWHRIKDVVTSLEFERLLSASGPKKGHVTRLSDGAEPRHIAWLQCVGSRDINRCDNAHCSSVCCMYAIKQAIIAKEHDPSLACTIFYMDMRTHGKGFEACFNEAADKHGIRFVRCRVHSVYQAPDKPCPTLDYFDDEAGAAAQTDADLVVLSVGMQIDAETRAFAQKIGIDLTASGFCNTHSFSPTTTSRDGIYVCGAFQGPKDIPQSVIEAGSAALCAGTAVSKSRGTLVKTVEKVPERDVTGEVPRIGVFVCHCGINISGVVDVGAVRDFAAALPFVEFADDNLYSCSQDAQEIITGIIRDKGLNRVVVAACSPRTHEPLFQETLAQAGLNKYLFEMVNIRNHNSWVHKDDPEAATKKAMESVAMAVAKVALFTPLKEESLSVDKDLLVVGGGISGMSAALSMADQGFDVTLVEKQHCLGGQANRILQTATGADVQTGLEALQKRVLDHDRIRTHLESTLAGVNGFVGNFESRITGPAGDITVRHGAVVIATGAKEFQPEEYLYTKSPRV
;
A
#
# COMPACT_ATOMS: atom_id res chain seq x y z
N GLY A 1 2.11 21.01 -10.16
CA GLY A 1 1.55 21.20 -11.51
C GLY A 1 0.18 21.81 -11.46
N LEU A 2 -0.80 21.13 -10.86
CA LEU A 2 -2.21 21.52 -10.89
C LEU A 2 -2.60 22.71 -9.97
N ASP A 3 -1.77 23.02 -8.97
CA ASP A 3 -2.00 24.13 -8.05
C ASP A 3 -0.67 24.75 -7.61
N LYS A 4 -0.74 25.96 -7.07
CA LYS A 4 0.39 26.73 -6.58
C LYS A 4 0.60 26.45 -5.09
N ARG A 5 1.84 26.15 -4.72
CA ARG A 5 2.27 26.16 -3.30
C ARG A 5 3.12 27.39 -2.98
N LYS A 6 3.27 27.70 -1.70
CA LYS A 6 4.23 28.71 -1.22
C LYS A 6 5.65 28.11 -1.23
N ALA A 7 6.66 28.98 -1.12
CA ALA A 7 8.06 28.56 -0.99
C ALA A 7 8.34 27.85 0.35
N VAL A 8 7.63 28.25 1.42
CA VAL A 8 7.58 27.51 2.69
C VAL A 8 6.34 26.61 2.64
N TYR A 9 6.51 25.29 2.69
CA TYR A 9 5.41 24.35 2.45
C TYR A 9 5.57 23.05 3.25
N VAL A 10 4.48 22.31 3.37
CA VAL A 10 4.47 20.88 3.73
C VAL A 10 4.05 20.10 2.47
N SER A 11 4.64 18.93 2.25
CA SER A 11 4.42 18.16 1.01
C SER A 11 2.96 17.78 0.79
N TYR A 12 2.26 17.34 1.84
CA TYR A 12 0.82 17.07 1.87
C TYR A 12 0.33 16.99 3.33
N ALA A 13 -0.98 17.03 3.56
CA ALA A 13 -1.56 17.17 4.90
C ALA A 13 -1.15 16.06 5.89
N GLN A 14 -0.88 14.85 5.42
CA GLN A 14 -0.50 13.69 6.23
C GLN A 14 0.99 13.33 6.11
N ALA A 15 1.85 14.29 5.73
CA ALA A 15 3.28 14.03 5.59
C ALA A 15 3.90 13.55 6.91
N VAL A 16 4.80 12.58 6.85
CA VAL A 16 5.55 12.05 8.00
C VAL A 16 7.06 12.17 7.67
N PRO A 17 7.84 12.93 8.47
CA PRO A 17 7.39 13.77 9.58
C PRO A 17 6.59 14.98 9.09
N LEU A 18 5.59 15.43 9.85
CA LEU A 18 4.78 16.61 9.49
C LEU A 18 5.57 17.89 9.77
N LYS A 19 6.53 18.19 8.89
CA LYS A 19 7.44 19.33 9.01
C LYS A 19 7.40 20.18 7.75
N TYR A 20 7.53 21.49 7.95
CA TYR A 20 7.67 22.44 6.86
C TYR A 20 9.08 22.39 6.29
N VAL A 21 9.18 22.63 4.98
CA VAL A 21 10.43 22.79 4.25
C VAL A 21 10.42 24.14 3.52
N ILE A 22 11.59 24.76 3.41
CA ILE A 22 11.79 25.97 2.61
C ILE A 22 12.42 25.55 1.29
N ASP A 23 11.72 25.80 0.19
CA ASP A 23 12.23 25.63 -1.17
C ASP A 23 13.35 26.65 -1.44
N PRO A 24 14.62 26.23 -1.53
CA PRO A 24 15.73 27.16 -1.66
C PRO A 24 15.77 27.85 -3.03
N ILE A 25 15.17 27.25 -4.05
CA ILE A 25 15.17 27.78 -5.43
C ILE A 25 14.20 28.97 -5.54
N HIS A 26 13.07 28.93 -4.83
CA HIS A 26 12.03 29.95 -4.92
C HIS A 26 11.95 30.90 -3.71
N CYS A 27 12.67 30.62 -2.62
CA CYS A 27 12.66 31.47 -1.43
C CYS A 27 13.39 32.79 -1.65
N ILE A 28 12.68 33.92 -1.52
CA ILE A 28 13.24 35.27 -1.73
C ILE A 28 14.28 35.64 -0.66
N LYS A 29 14.20 35.08 0.55
CA LYS A 29 15.22 35.29 1.59
C LYS A 29 16.52 34.57 1.21
N LEU A 30 16.46 33.32 0.78
CA LEU A 30 17.64 32.55 0.41
C LEU A 30 18.27 33.01 -0.92
N THR A 31 17.45 33.41 -1.89
CA THR A 31 17.94 33.82 -3.23
C THR A 31 18.31 35.28 -3.35
N LYS A 32 17.67 36.17 -2.59
CA LYS A 32 17.80 37.64 -2.77
C LYS A 32 17.98 38.40 -1.46
N ASP A 33 18.04 37.73 -0.33
CA ASP A 33 18.16 38.31 1.02
C ASP A 33 17.14 39.43 1.36
N ARG A 34 15.91 39.36 0.80
CA ARG A 34 14.91 40.43 0.90
C ARG A 34 13.58 40.07 1.60
N CYS A 35 13.51 38.92 2.26
CA CYS A 35 12.30 38.45 2.97
C CYS A 35 12.64 37.99 4.41
N GLY A 36 11.69 37.36 5.10
CA GLY A 36 11.82 36.91 6.50
C GLY A 36 10.49 36.78 7.23
N ILE A 37 9.36 36.86 6.51
CA ILE A 37 8.02 36.84 7.13
C ILE A 37 7.79 35.52 7.87
N CYS A 38 8.15 34.39 7.27
CA CYS A 38 7.96 33.06 7.88
C CYS A 38 8.69 32.92 9.22
N GLU A 39 9.87 33.51 9.37
CA GLU A 39 10.60 33.55 10.65
C GLU A 39 9.85 34.38 11.69
N LYS A 40 9.42 35.59 11.32
CA LYS A 40 8.70 36.52 12.22
C LYS A 40 7.37 35.97 12.73
N VAL A 41 6.66 35.18 11.91
CA VAL A 41 5.33 34.65 12.27
C VAL A 41 5.40 33.25 12.88
N CYS A 42 6.58 32.61 12.94
CA CYS A 42 6.71 31.26 13.48
C CYS A 42 6.75 31.31 15.01
N PRO A 43 5.69 30.86 15.73
CA PRO A 43 5.67 30.91 17.19
C PRO A 43 6.70 29.98 17.83
N ALA A 44 7.10 28.91 17.12
CA ALA A 44 8.09 27.95 17.58
C ALA A 44 9.55 28.44 17.38
N GLY A 45 9.77 29.56 16.67
CA GLY A 45 11.12 30.03 16.33
C GLY A 45 11.93 29.01 15.51
N ALA A 46 11.27 28.12 14.77
CA ALA A 46 11.91 26.98 14.10
C ALA A 46 12.54 27.30 12.74
N VAL A 47 12.26 28.48 12.18
CA VAL A 47 12.77 28.87 10.86
C VAL A 47 14.25 29.24 10.99
N ASN A 48 15.11 28.49 10.32
CA ASN A 48 16.54 28.73 10.27
C ASN A 48 17.00 28.80 8.80
N PHE A 49 17.34 29.99 8.31
CA PHE A 49 17.80 30.18 6.93
C PHE A 49 19.28 29.77 6.73
N GLN A 50 20.01 29.50 7.81
CA GLN A 50 21.40 29.07 7.80
C GLN A 50 21.55 27.54 7.92
N ASP A 51 20.45 26.79 7.99
CA ASP A 51 20.51 25.32 7.99
C ASP A 51 20.94 24.84 6.61
N THR A 52 22.00 24.05 6.56
CA THR A 52 22.61 23.54 5.33
C THR A 52 22.65 22.03 5.36
N ASP A 53 22.83 21.44 4.18
CA ASP A 53 23.03 20.00 4.04
C ASP A 53 24.16 19.51 4.96
N LYS A 54 23.91 18.38 5.63
CA LYS A 54 24.87 17.72 6.53
C LYS A 54 25.25 16.38 5.93
N THR A 55 26.55 16.15 5.76
CA THR A 55 27.06 14.83 5.39
C THR A 55 27.17 13.97 6.64
N LEU A 56 26.42 12.87 6.68
CA LEU A 56 26.48 11.87 7.74
C LEU A 56 27.21 10.63 7.23
N THR A 57 28.17 10.13 8.02
CA THR A 57 28.83 8.85 7.75
C THR A 57 28.21 7.78 8.64
N LEU A 58 27.52 6.82 8.03
CA LEU A 58 26.88 5.69 8.71
C LEU A 58 27.61 4.40 8.35
N GLN A 59 27.94 3.59 9.36
CA GLN A 59 28.46 2.24 9.14
C GLN A 59 27.28 1.27 9.11
N VAL A 60 27.05 0.64 7.95
CA VAL A 60 25.92 -0.27 7.72
C VAL A 60 26.43 -1.60 7.16
N GLY A 61 25.81 -2.72 7.57
CA GLY A 61 26.14 -4.06 7.08
C GLY A 61 25.35 -4.49 5.85
N ALA A 62 24.24 -3.83 5.56
CA ALA A 62 23.40 -4.08 4.39
C ALA A 62 22.69 -2.78 3.96
N VAL A 63 22.38 -2.67 2.68
CA VAL A 63 21.63 -1.55 2.07
C VAL A 63 20.46 -2.10 1.28
N ILE A 64 19.27 -1.50 1.41
CA ILE A 64 18.10 -1.82 0.60
C ILE A 64 17.75 -0.61 -0.26
N LEU A 65 17.74 -0.79 -1.58
CA LEU A 65 17.35 0.23 -2.54
C LEU A 65 15.86 0.17 -2.80
N ALA A 66 15.17 1.26 -2.46
CA ALA A 66 13.75 1.47 -2.74
C ALA A 66 13.48 2.89 -3.29
N PRO A 67 14.22 3.39 -4.31
CA PRO A 67 14.02 4.75 -4.83
C PRO A 67 12.66 4.93 -5.55
N GLY A 68 11.96 3.84 -5.84
CA GLY A 68 10.65 3.86 -6.48
C GLY A 68 10.76 3.97 -8.00
N PHE A 69 9.97 4.88 -8.58
CA PHE A 69 9.91 5.10 -10.03
C PHE A 69 9.55 6.57 -10.32
N GLU A 70 9.78 6.97 -11.56
CA GLU A 70 9.27 8.19 -12.15
C GLU A 70 8.12 7.85 -13.12
N ALA A 71 7.02 8.61 -13.06
CA ALA A 71 5.96 8.44 -14.05
C ALA A 71 6.41 8.96 -15.41
N PHE A 72 6.10 8.21 -16.47
CA PHE A 72 6.41 8.61 -17.82
C PHE A 72 5.82 9.99 -18.13
N HIS A 73 6.67 10.87 -18.67
CA HIS A 73 6.32 12.23 -19.03
C HIS A 73 5.96 12.28 -20.53
N PRO A 74 4.70 12.50 -20.92
CA PRO A 74 4.29 12.52 -22.34
C PRO A 74 4.98 13.59 -23.20
N GLY A 75 5.52 14.63 -22.55
CA GLY A 75 6.22 15.74 -23.20
C GLY A 75 5.35 16.42 -24.25
N ASP A 76 5.97 16.92 -25.32
CA ASP A 76 5.27 17.57 -26.43
C ASP A 76 4.78 16.58 -27.50
N SER A 77 4.55 15.31 -27.15
CA SER A 77 4.12 14.28 -28.11
C SER A 77 2.92 14.76 -28.94
N PRO A 78 3.02 14.82 -30.29
CA PRO A 78 1.94 15.31 -31.15
C PRO A 78 0.66 14.50 -31.00
N ILE A 79 0.78 13.22 -30.61
CA ILE A 79 -0.32 12.25 -30.53
C ILE A 79 -1.20 12.48 -29.30
N TYR A 80 -0.63 12.85 -28.15
CA TYR A 80 -1.37 12.82 -26.89
C TYR A 80 -2.02 14.14 -26.52
N GLY A 81 -1.57 15.26 -27.10
CA GLY A 81 -2.17 16.57 -26.79
C GLY A 81 -1.95 17.06 -25.35
N TRP A 82 -1.14 16.37 -24.55
CA TRP A 82 -0.85 16.73 -23.16
C TRP A 82 -0.22 18.13 -23.07
N HIS A 83 -0.68 18.94 -22.11
CA HIS A 83 -0.39 20.38 -21.94
C HIS A 83 -0.76 21.32 -23.09
N ARG A 84 -0.80 20.87 -24.35
CA ARG A 84 -1.32 21.66 -25.48
C ARG A 84 -2.84 21.81 -25.43
N ILE A 85 -3.52 20.76 -24.99
CA ILE A 85 -4.96 20.73 -24.74
C ILE A 85 -5.14 20.68 -23.22
N LYS A 86 -5.80 21.70 -22.66
CA LYS A 86 -5.91 21.85 -21.19
C LYS A 86 -6.59 20.66 -20.51
N ASP A 87 -7.56 20.05 -21.19
CA ASP A 87 -8.34 18.93 -20.66
C ASP A 87 -7.75 17.56 -21.01
N VAL A 88 -6.45 17.51 -21.31
CA VAL A 88 -5.67 16.26 -21.33
C VAL A 88 -4.76 16.25 -20.13
N VAL A 89 -4.94 15.26 -19.25
CA VAL A 89 -4.17 15.08 -18.01
C VAL A 89 -3.54 13.69 -17.96
N THR A 90 -2.47 13.52 -17.19
CA THR A 90 -1.95 12.20 -16.84
C THR A 90 -2.82 11.51 -15.79
N SER A 91 -2.70 10.19 -15.68
CA SER A 91 -3.35 9.41 -14.62
C SER A 91 -2.94 9.89 -13.22
N LEU A 92 -1.70 10.33 -13.00
CA LEU A 92 -1.27 10.88 -11.70
C LEU A 92 -1.86 12.27 -11.42
N GLU A 93 -1.99 13.12 -12.44
CA GLU A 93 -2.73 14.39 -12.30
C GLU A 93 -4.20 14.11 -11.95
N PHE A 94 -4.80 13.13 -12.62
CA PHE A 94 -6.18 12.70 -12.34
C PHE A 94 -6.34 12.14 -10.92
N GLU A 95 -5.38 11.35 -10.40
CA GLU A 95 -5.37 10.95 -8.98
C GLU A 95 -5.41 12.16 -8.03
N ARG A 96 -4.70 13.24 -8.36
CA ARG A 96 -4.72 14.46 -7.54
C ARG A 96 -6.06 15.19 -7.64
N LEU A 97 -6.73 15.17 -8.80
CA LEU A 97 -8.09 15.71 -8.93
C LEU A 97 -9.11 14.92 -8.10
N LEU A 98 -9.04 13.58 -8.16
CA LEU A 98 -9.90 12.66 -7.40
C LEU A 98 -9.63 12.67 -5.89
N SER A 99 -8.44 13.09 -5.46
CA SER A 99 -8.06 13.03 -4.05
C SER A 99 -8.82 14.05 -3.19
N ALA A 100 -9.39 13.61 -2.07
CA ALA A 100 -10.02 14.48 -1.07
C ALA A 100 -9.05 15.53 -0.46
N SER A 101 -7.76 15.20 -0.36
CA SER A 101 -6.69 16.14 0.03
C SER A 101 -5.99 16.77 -1.18
N GLY A 102 -6.56 16.60 -2.36
CA GLY A 102 -6.12 17.18 -3.62
C GLY A 102 -6.53 18.64 -3.79
N PRO A 103 -6.00 19.32 -4.81
CA PRO A 103 -6.30 20.73 -5.09
C PRO A 103 -7.79 20.99 -5.38
N LYS A 104 -8.52 19.98 -5.84
CA LYS A 104 -9.96 20.05 -6.11
C LYS A 104 -10.83 19.34 -5.06
N LYS A 105 -10.22 18.88 -3.95
CA LYS A 105 -10.91 18.21 -2.83
C LYS A 105 -11.81 17.04 -3.25
N GLY A 106 -11.42 16.31 -4.30
CA GLY A 106 -12.17 15.18 -4.84
C GLY A 106 -13.24 15.52 -5.88
N HIS A 107 -13.41 16.79 -6.25
CA HIS A 107 -14.32 17.19 -7.32
C HIS A 107 -13.60 17.20 -8.68
N VAL A 108 -13.94 16.26 -9.55
CA VAL A 108 -13.38 16.17 -10.89
C VAL A 108 -13.94 17.31 -11.75
N THR A 109 -13.06 18.22 -12.16
CA THR A 109 -13.42 19.38 -12.99
C THR A 109 -12.44 19.52 -14.14
N ARG A 110 -12.92 19.99 -15.28
CA ARG A 110 -12.08 20.36 -16.42
C ARG A 110 -11.10 21.45 -16.05
N LEU A 111 -9.90 21.39 -16.61
CA LEU A 111 -8.85 22.39 -16.34
C LEU A 111 -9.02 23.63 -17.23
N SER A 112 -9.75 23.51 -18.34
CA SER A 112 -10.02 24.62 -19.26
C SER A 112 -10.96 25.67 -18.68
N ASP A 113 -12.08 25.24 -18.11
CA ASP A 113 -13.18 26.11 -17.69
C ASP A 113 -13.76 25.81 -16.30
N GLY A 114 -13.32 24.73 -15.64
CA GLY A 114 -13.79 24.34 -14.30
C GLY A 114 -15.14 23.62 -14.28
N ALA A 115 -15.74 23.31 -15.43
CA ALA A 115 -16.99 22.56 -15.50
C ALA A 115 -16.79 21.08 -15.16
N GLU A 116 -17.85 20.40 -14.75
CA GLU A 116 -17.87 18.96 -14.54
C GLU A 116 -17.89 18.23 -15.89
N PRO A 117 -17.00 17.24 -16.13
CA PRO A 117 -17.01 16.48 -17.37
C PRO A 117 -18.20 15.52 -17.40
N ARG A 118 -18.82 15.33 -18.57
CA ARG A 118 -19.87 14.32 -18.80
C ARG A 118 -19.32 13.07 -19.48
N HIS A 119 -18.19 13.17 -20.17
CA HIS A 119 -17.47 12.03 -20.75
C HIS A 119 -15.97 12.10 -20.47
N ILE A 120 -15.41 11.06 -19.84
CA ILE A 120 -13.97 10.89 -19.62
C ILE A 120 -13.45 9.69 -20.40
N ALA A 121 -12.34 9.87 -21.11
CA ALA A 121 -11.65 8.82 -21.85
C ALA A 121 -10.26 8.52 -21.27
N TRP A 122 -9.98 7.26 -20.94
CA TRP A 122 -8.66 6.79 -20.52
C TRP A 122 -7.91 6.12 -21.67
N LEU A 123 -6.64 6.47 -21.85
CA LEU A 123 -5.78 5.94 -22.90
C LEU A 123 -4.69 5.07 -22.29
N GLN A 124 -4.74 3.77 -22.55
CA GLN A 124 -3.81 2.82 -21.97
C GLN A 124 -2.45 2.80 -22.70
N CYS A 125 -1.43 2.30 -21.99
CA CYS A 125 -0.08 2.09 -22.52
C CYS A 125 0.62 3.39 -22.98
N VAL A 126 0.35 4.52 -22.34
CA VAL A 126 1.06 5.77 -22.63
C VAL A 126 2.46 5.69 -22.01
N GLY A 127 3.50 5.64 -22.85
CA GLY A 127 4.89 5.47 -22.38
C GLY A 127 5.28 4.04 -22.03
N SER A 128 4.52 3.05 -22.49
CA SER A 128 4.79 1.62 -22.27
C SER A 128 4.44 0.82 -23.52
N ARG A 129 5.13 -0.30 -23.75
CA ARG A 129 4.98 -1.10 -24.96
C ARG A 129 5.14 -0.24 -26.23
N ASP A 130 6.06 0.71 -26.18
CA ASP A 130 6.32 1.68 -27.24
C ASP A 130 7.83 1.87 -27.45
N ILE A 131 8.37 1.09 -28.39
CA ILE A 131 9.76 1.19 -28.81
C ILE A 131 10.02 2.34 -29.78
N ASN A 132 8.96 2.87 -30.42
CA ASN A 132 9.12 3.84 -31.50
C ASN A 132 9.21 5.27 -30.97
N ARG A 133 8.60 5.57 -29.83
CA ARG A 133 8.49 6.95 -29.30
C ARG A 133 9.34 7.21 -28.07
N CYS A 134 9.44 6.25 -27.17
CA CYS A 134 10.15 6.41 -25.89
C CYS A 134 11.06 5.24 -25.53
N ASP A 135 11.23 4.28 -26.44
CA ASP A 135 12.05 3.07 -26.27
C ASP A 135 11.66 2.20 -25.04
N ASN A 136 10.44 2.38 -24.53
CA ASN A 136 9.92 1.62 -23.40
C ASN A 136 9.19 0.38 -23.92
N ALA A 137 9.95 -0.69 -24.20
CA ALA A 137 9.40 -1.98 -24.64
C ALA A 137 8.55 -2.68 -23.57
N HIS A 138 8.76 -2.36 -22.29
CA HIS A 138 8.12 -3.03 -21.16
C HIS A 138 6.65 -2.61 -20.96
N CYS A 139 5.89 -3.46 -20.27
CA CYS A 139 4.60 -3.11 -19.71
C CYS A 139 4.79 -2.56 -18.30
N SER A 140 4.09 -1.48 -17.94
CA SER A 140 4.15 -0.92 -16.59
C SER A 140 3.25 -1.59 -15.55
N SER A 141 2.66 -2.75 -15.87
CA SER A 141 1.90 -3.65 -14.99
C SER A 141 0.59 -3.10 -14.38
N VAL A 142 0.59 -1.87 -13.87
CA VAL A 142 -0.48 -1.32 -13.04
C VAL A 142 -1.49 -0.45 -13.79
N CYS A 143 -1.16 -0.01 -15.02
CA CYS A 143 -1.96 0.98 -15.75
C CYS A 143 -3.36 0.52 -16.14
N CYS A 144 -3.54 -0.79 -16.34
CA CYS A 144 -4.87 -1.38 -16.52
C CYS A 144 -5.73 -1.19 -15.27
N MET A 145 -5.18 -1.52 -14.11
CA MET A 145 -5.93 -1.53 -12.86
C MET A 145 -6.20 -0.15 -12.30
N TYR A 146 -5.23 0.78 -12.33
CA TYR A 146 -5.53 2.12 -11.84
C TYR A 146 -6.54 2.84 -12.74
N ALA A 147 -6.59 2.56 -14.05
CA ALA A 147 -7.55 3.20 -14.94
C ALA A 147 -8.98 2.71 -14.64
N ILE A 148 -9.15 1.39 -14.46
CA ILE A 148 -10.40 0.80 -13.98
C ILE A 148 -10.81 1.45 -12.64
N LYS A 149 -9.89 1.47 -11.67
CA LYS A 149 -10.14 2.08 -10.36
C LYS A 149 -10.55 3.54 -10.46
N GLN A 150 -9.83 4.34 -11.25
CA GLN A 150 -10.12 5.76 -11.47
C GLN A 150 -11.50 5.96 -12.10
N ALA A 151 -11.86 5.15 -13.10
CA ALA A 151 -13.17 5.22 -13.75
C ALA A 151 -14.31 4.82 -12.81
N ILE A 152 -14.14 3.79 -11.98
CA ILE A 152 -15.10 3.40 -10.94
C ILE A 152 -15.30 4.54 -9.95
N ILE A 153 -14.20 5.07 -9.37
CA ILE A 153 -14.28 6.16 -8.38
C ILE A 153 -14.92 7.41 -9.00
N ALA A 154 -14.57 7.75 -10.25
CA ALA A 154 -15.20 8.88 -10.93
C ALA A 154 -16.72 8.68 -11.06
N LYS A 155 -17.20 7.47 -11.37
CA LYS A 155 -18.62 7.12 -11.40
C LYS A 155 -19.30 7.06 -10.02
N GLU A 156 -18.57 6.72 -8.97
CA GLU A 156 -19.09 6.79 -7.60
C GLU A 156 -19.35 8.25 -7.18
N HIS A 157 -18.55 9.20 -7.69
CA HIS A 157 -18.76 10.62 -7.47
C HIS A 157 -19.85 11.22 -8.36
N ASP A 158 -19.95 10.78 -9.63
CA ASP A 158 -21.03 11.15 -10.55
C ASP A 158 -21.53 9.92 -11.32
N PRO A 159 -22.68 9.33 -10.93
CA PRO A 159 -23.25 8.17 -11.61
C PRO A 159 -23.66 8.43 -13.08
N SER A 160 -23.85 9.69 -13.48
CA SER A 160 -24.25 10.07 -14.84
C SER A 160 -23.06 10.16 -15.81
N LEU A 161 -21.83 10.16 -15.29
CA LEU A 161 -20.60 10.28 -16.07
C LEU A 161 -20.44 9.11 -17.05
N ALA A 162 -20.20 9.39 -18.33
CA ALA A 162 -19.76 8.40 -19.29
C ALA A 162 -18.25 8.16 -19.12
N CYS A 163 -17.82 6.90 -19.04
CA CYS A 163 -16.42 6.51 -18.92
C CYS A 163 -16.05 5.52 -20.02
N THR A 164 -15.00 5.82 -20.78
CA THR A 164 -14.48 4.94 -21.83
C THR A 164 -12.99 4.67 -21.62
N ILE A 165 -12.57 3.40 -21.65
CA ILE A 165 -11.17 2.99 -21.53
C ILE A 165 -10.70 2.37 -22.86
N PHE A 166 -9.73 3.01 -23.50
CA PHE A 166 -9.10 2.57 -24.75
C PHE A 166 -7.84 1.75 -24.48
N TYR A 167 -7.82 0.48 -24.88
CA TYR A 167 -6.77 -0.46 -24.50
C TYR A 167 -6.33 -1.39 -25.65
N MET A 168 -5.14 -1.97 -25.55
CA MET A 168 -4.71 -3.06 -26.44
C MET A 168 -5.07 -4.43 -25.84
N ASP A 169 -4.58 -4.67 -24.62
CA ASP A 169 -4.88 -5.85 -23.81
C ASP A 169 -5.12 -5.39 -22.35
N MET A 170 -6.20 -5.87 -21.73
CA MET A 170 -6.41 -5.66 -20.30
C MET A 170 -5.57 -6.68 -19.52
N ARG A 171 -4.74 -6.20 -18.58
CA ARG A 171 -3.80 -7.03 -17.81
C ARG A 171 -4.19 -7.10 -16.33
N THR A 172 -5.25 -7.82 -16.04
CA THR A 172 -5.95 -7.99 -14.76
C THR A 172 -5.47 -9.23 -13.97
N HIS A 173 -4.16 -9.46 -13.93
CA HIS A 173 -3.55 -10.74 -13.50
C HIS A 173 -3.44 -10.95 -11.97
N GLY A 174 -3.82 -9.97 -11.15
CA GLY A 174 -3.80 -10.06 -9.68
C GLY A 174 -5.02 -10.77 -9.10
N LYS A 175 -4.94 -11.18 -7.82
CA LYS A 175 -6.06 -11.81 -7.12
C LYS A 175 -7.25 -10.85 -7.05
N GLY A 176 -8.36 -11.23 -7.67
CA GLY A 176 -9.60 -10.42 -7.73
C GLY A 176 -9.59 -9.29 -8.77
N PHE A 177 -8.51 -9.13 -9.54
CA PHE A 177 -8.42 -8.05 -10.53
C PHE A 177 -9.36 -8.26 -11.71
N GLU A 178 -9.52 -9.50 -12.17
CA GLU A 178 -10.50 -9.84 -13.22
C GLU A 178 -11.94 -9.60 -12.76
N ALA A 179 -12.26 -9.95 -11.51
CA ALA A 179 -13.57 -9.67 -10.93
C ALA A 179 -13.85 -8.15 -10.88
N CYS A 180 -12.83 -7.35 -10.54
CA CYS A 180 -12.93 -5.89 -10.54
C CYS A 180 -13.15 -5.34 -11.97
N PHE A 181 -12.49 -5.90 -12.98
CA PHE A 181 -12.74 -5.54 -14.38
C PHE A 181 -14.17 -5.87 -14.82
N ASN A 182 -14.67 -7.06 -14.50
CA ASN A 182 -16.05 -7.45 -14.81
C ASN A 182 -17.06 -6.56 -14.08
N GLU A 183 -16.84 -6.25 -12.79
CA GLU A 183 -17.70 -5.31 -12.04
C GLU A 183 -17.71 -3.91 -12.67
N ALA A 184 -16.56 -3.42 -13.14
CA ALA A 184 -16.44 -2.15 -13.83
C ALA A 184 -17.32 -2.08 -15.09
N ALA A 185 -17.34 -3.16 -15.87
CA ALA A 185 -18.16 -3.26 -17.08
C ALA A 185 -19.65 -3.43 -16.71
N ASP A 186 -19.98 -4.45 -15.93
CA ASP A 186 -21.36 -4.93 -15.74
C ASP A 186 -22.18 -4.02 -14.82
N LYS A 187 -21.58 -3.55 -13.72
CA LYS A 187 -22.28 -2.80 -12.68
C LYS A 187 -22.13 -1.30 -12.86
N HIS A 188 -20.92 -0.85 -13.20
CA HIS A 188 -20.66 0.57 -13.39
C HIS A 188 -20.90 1.02 -14.83
N GLY A 189 -21.05 0.13 -15.81
CA GLY A 189 -21.27 0.52 -17.21
C GLY A 189 -20.11 1.31 -17.79
N ILE A 190 -18.87 0.94 -17.44
CA ILE A 190 -17.66 1.52 -18.05
C ILE A 190 -17.45 0.85 -19.41
N ARG A 191 -17.29 1.64 -20.48
CA ARG A 191 -17.08 1.12 -21.83
C ARG A 191 -15.61 0.79 -22.03
N PHE A 192 -15.32 -0.39 -22.53
CA PHE A 192 -13.97 -0.82 -22.89
C PHE A 192 -13.86 -0.93 -24.41
N VAL A 193 -12.91 -0.20 -25.01
CA VAL A 193 -12.70 -0.20 -26.46
C VAL A 193 -11.30 -0.73 -26.74
N ARG A 194 -11.23 -1.86 -27.44
CA ARG A 194 -9.97 -2.49 -27.81
C ARG A 194 -9.33 -1.75 -28.98
N CYS A 195 -8.59 -0.68 -28.69
CA CYS A 195 -7.83 0.09 -29.66
C CYS A 195 -6.69 0.86 -28.98
N ARG A 196 -5.59 1.06 -29.71
CA ARG A 196 -4.61 2.09 -29.37
C ARG A 196 -4.98 3.37 -30.12
N VAL A 197 -5.45 4.38 -29.39
CA VAL A 197 -5.83 5.69 -29.95
C VAL A 197 -4.68 6.26 -30.79
N HIS A 198 -5.01 6.69 -32.01
CA HIS A 198 -4.04 7.20 -32.98
C HIS A 198 -3.64 8.65 -32.68
N SER A 199 -4.61 9.51 -32.31
CA SER A 199 -4.38 10.93 -32.08
C SER A 199 -5.42 11.54 -31.15
N VAL A 200 -4.98 12.51 -30.35
CA VAL A 200 -5.79 13.40 -29.53
C VAL A 200 -5.49 14.83 -29.95
N TYR A 201 -6.51 15.53 -30.43
CA TYR A 201 -6.41 16.91 -30.90
C TYR A 201 -7.64 17.71 -30.45
N GLN A 202 -7.56 19.03 -30.54
CA GLN A 202 -8.70 19.90 -30.28
C GLN A 202 -9.15 20.50 -31.61
N ALA A 203 -10.34 20.12 -32.07
CA ALA A 203 -10.90 20.67 -33.29
C ALA A 203 -11.22 22.17 -33.11
N PRO A 204 -11.03 23.04 -34.13
CA PRO A 204 -11.22 24.48 -33.99
C PRO A 204 -12.64 24.90 -33.56
N ASP A 205 -13.63 24.07 -33.89
CA ASP A 205 -15.05 24.24 -33.61
C ASP A 205 -15.49 23.59 -32.29
N LYS A 206 -14.60 22.85 -31.61
CA LYS A 206 -14.93 22.11 -30.39
C LYS A 206 -14.12 22.59 -29.18
N PRO A 207 -14.78 22.85 -28.03
CA PRO A 207 -14.09 23.23 -26.81
C PRO A 207 -13.39 22.06 -26.13
N CYS A 208 -13.66 20.82 -26.53
CA CYS A 208 -13.17 19.59 -25.92
C CYS A 208 -12.21 18.80 -26.83
N PRO A 209 -11.37 17.91 -26.26
CA PRO A 209 -10.57 16.96 -27.01
C PRO A 209 -11.39 16.00 -27.90
N THR A 210 -10.91 15.76 -29.12
CA THR A 210 -11.37 14.72 -30.05
C THR A 210 -10.31 13.63 -30.17
N LEU A 211 -10.74 12.36 -30.18
CA LEU A 211 -9.91 11.17 -30.27
C LEU A 211 -10.18 10.45 -31.59
N ASP A 212 -9.12 10.19 -32.35
CA ASP A 212 -9.15 9.33 -33.52
C ASP A 212 -8.69 7.91 -33.15
N TYR A 213 -9.52 6.92 -33.48
CA TYR A 213 -9.22 5.52 -33.21
C TYR A 213 -9.80 4.61 -34.29
N PHE A 214 -9.33 3.37 -34.34
CA PHE A 214 -9.93 2.34 -35.19
C PHE A 214 -10.93 1.53 -34.38
N ASP A 215 -12.16 1.44 -34.87
CA ASP A 215 -13.20 0.62 -34.26
C ASP A 215 -13.15 -0.77 -34.89
N ASP A 216 -12.65 -1.74 -34.12
CA ASP A 216 -12.51 -3.14 -34.55
C ASP A 216 -13.88 -3.78 -34.89
N GLU A 217 -14.96 -3.36 -34.23
CA GLU A 217 -16.31 -3.92 -34.47
C GLU A 217 -16.91 -3.38 -35.77
N ALA A 218 -16.72 -2.08 -36.03
CA ALA A 218 -17.17 -1.45 -37.27
C ALA A 218 -16.21 -1.68 -38.45
N GLY A 219 -14.98 -2.11 -38.19
CA GLY A 219 -13.93 -2.28 -39.20
C GLY A 219 -13.51 -0.97 -39.87
N ALA A 220 -13.63 0.16 -39.17
CA ALA A 220 -13.43 1.50 -39.75
C ALA A 220 -12.77 2.47 -38.78
N ALA A 221 -12.19 3.55 -39.33
CA ALA A 221 -11.77 4.69 -38.53
C ALA A 221 -13.01 5.36 -37.90
N ALA A 222 -12.89 5.71 -36.62
CA ALA A 222 -13.93 6.32 -35.81
C ALA A 222 -13.37 7.51 -35.04
N GLN A 223 -14.27 8.40 -34.64
CA GLN A 223 -13.97 9.58 -33.84
C GLN A 223 -14.89 9.65 -32.64
N THR A 224 -14.38 10.10 -31.50
CA THR A 224 -15.19 10.42 -30.34
C THR A 224 -14.66 11.65 -29.62
N ASP A 225 -15.56 12.46 -29.06
CA ASP A 225 -15.19 13.60 -28.24
C ASP A 225 -15.24 13.21 -26.77
N ALA A 226 -14.30 13.71 -25.97
CA ALA A 226 -14.30 13.54 -24.52
C ALA A 226 -14.12 14.89 -23.84
N ASP A 227 -14.86 15.14 -22.76
CA ASP A 227 -14.71 16.37 -21.97
C ASP A 227 -13.39 16.43 -21.22
N LEU A 228 -12.84 15.25 -20.88
CA LEU A 228 -11.54 15.10 -20.25
C LEU A 228 -10.87 13.81 -20.75
N VAL A 229 -9.58 13.88 -21.08
CA VAL A 229 -8.77 12.73 -21.47
C VAL A 229 -7.72 12.45 -20.41
N VAL A 230 -7.66 11.20 -19.96
CA VAL A 230 -6.68 10.72 -18.98
C VAL A 230 -5.67 9.81 -19.67
N LEU A 231 -4.43 10.24 -19.70
CA LEU A 231 -3.31 9.46 -20.22
C LEU A 231 -2.81 8.52 -19.13
N SER A 232 -3.02 7.22 -19.30
CA SER A 232 -2.52 6.22 -18.37
C SER A 232 -1.03 6.01 -18.58
N VAL A 233 -0.24 6.88 -17.94
CA VAL A 233 1.22 6.94 -18.05
C VAL A 233 1.91 5.78 -17.34
N GLY A 234 2.92 5.21 -18.01
CA GLY A 234 3.75 4.14 -17.49
C GLY A 234 4.74 4.55 -16.40
N MET A 235 5.46 3.56 -15.89
CA MET A 235 6.56 3.70 -14.94
C MET A 235 7.91 3.59 -15.67
N GLN A 236 8.83 4.49 -15.33
CA GLN A 236 10.23 4.49 -15.78
C GLN A 236 11.16 4.84 -14.61
N ILE A 237 12.47 4.65 -14.79
CA ILE A 237 13.48 5.12 -13.83
C ILE A 237 14.13 6.38 -14.38
N ASP A 238 14.20 7.42 -13.55
CA ASP A 238 14.84 8.69 -13.88
C ASP A 238 16.36 8.54 -14.08
N ALA A 239 16.98 9.54 -14.71
CA ALA A 239 18.40 9.50 -15.03
C ALA A 239 19.31 9.54 -13.80
N GLU A 240 18.90 10.22 -12.73
CA GLU A 240 19.67 10.36 -11.49
C GLU A 240 19.80 9.02 -10.77
N THR A 241 18.69 8.30 -10.64
CA THR A 241 18.61 6.97 -10.04
C THR A 241 19.42 5.95 -10.85
N ARG A 242 19.37 6.00 -12.19
CA ARG A 242 20.21 5.14 -13.06
C ARG A 242 21.70 5.42 -12.86
N ALA A 243 22.08 6.70 -12.87
CA ALA A 243 23.47 7.11 -12.66
C ALA A 243 23.97 6.73 -11.26
N PHE A 244 23.13 6.87 -10.24
CA PHE A 244 23.43 6.44 -8.88
C PHE A 244 23.67 4.93 -8.80
N ALA A 245 22.78 4.11 -9.37
CA ALA A 245 22.91 2.66 -9.38
C ALA A 245 24.21 2.20 -10.07
N GLN A 246 24.53 2.78 -11.23
CA GLN A 246 25.79 2.51 -11.94
C GLN A 246 27.01 2.92 -11.11
N LYS A 247 26.95 4.09 -10.44
CA LYS A 247 28.05 4.59 -9.58
C LYS A 247 28.36 3.65 -8.41
N ILE A 248 27.35 2.96 -7.87
CA ILE A 248 27.54 1.98 -6.78
C ILE A 248 27.79 0.55 -7.28
N GLY A 249 27.82 0.35 -8.61
CA GLY A 249 28.15 -0.92 -9.25
C GLY A 249 26.98 -1.91 -9.31
N ILE A 250 25.78 -1.42 -9.56
CA ILE A 250 24.58 -2.24 -9.73
C ILE A 250 24.21 -2.32 -11.21
N ASP A 251 23.97 -3.55 -11.67
CA ASP A 251 23.58 -3.83 -13.04
C ASP A 251 22.13 -3.44 -13.27
N LEU A 252 21.86 -2.83 -14.43
CA LEU A 252 20.53 -2.41 -14.85
C LEU A 252 20.08 -3.21 -16.07
N THR A 253 18.78 -3.45 -16.15
CA THR A 253 18.11 -3.92 -17.37
C THR A 253 18.17 -2.87 -18.48
N ALA A 254 17.86 -3.26 -19.73
CA ALA A 254 17.79 -2.31 -20.85
C ALA A 254 16.83 -1.14 -20.59
N SER A 255 15.72 -1.40 -19.88
CA SER A 255 14.74 -0.37 -19.49
C SER A 255 15.18 0.48 -18.28
N GLY A 256 16.33 0.19 -17.65
CA GLY A 256 16.91 0.95 -16.53
C GLY A 256 16.47 0.54 -15.13
N PHE A 257 15.67 -0.51 -14.99
CA PHE A 257 15.36 -1.13 -13.69
C PHE A 257 16.54 -1.96 -13.18
N CYS A 258 16.61 -2.20 -11.87
CA CYS A 258 17.62 -3.07 -11.28
C CYS A 258 17.57 -4.48 -11.88
N ASN A 259 18.71 -5.00 -12.34
CA ASN A 259 18.80 -6.36 -12.85
C ASN A 259 18.88 -7.36 -11.69
N THR A 260 17.99 -8.36 -11.69
CA THR A 260 17.90 -9.40 -10.65
C THR A 260 17.69 -10.76 -11.30
N HIS A 261 17.92 -11.86 -10.57
CA HIS A 261 17.76 -13.21 -11.09
C HIS A 261 16.48 -13.89 -10.59
N SER A 262 15.96 -14.86 -11.35
CA SER A 262 14.67 -15.52 -11.06
C SER A 262 14.60 -16.22 -9.70
N PHE A 263 15.72 -16.73 -9.19
CA PHE A 263 15.82 -17.39 -7.89
C PHE A 263 16.30 -16.45 -6.75
N SER A 264 16.62 -15.20 -7.07
CA SER A 264 17.05 -14.19 -6.10
C SER A 264 16.52 -12.80 -6.50
N PRO A 265 15.18 -12.61 -6.49
CA PRO A 265 14.52 -11.45 -7.09
C PRO A 265 14.76 -10.13 -6.34
N THR A 266 15.32 -10.17 -5.14
CA THR A 266 15.58 -8.99 -4.29
C THR A 266 17.07 -8.74 -4.04
N THR A 267 17.95 -9.53 -4.65
CA THR A 267 19.41 -9.33 -4.58
C THR A 267 19.89 -8.58 -5.82
N THR A 268 20.78 -7.60 -5.62
CA THR A 268 21.43 -6.91 -6.74
C THR A 268 22.67 -7.66 -7.22
N SER A 269 23.36 -7.15 -8.25
CA SER A 269 24.67 -7.67 -8.68
C SER A 269 25.81 -7.42 -7.68
N ARG A 270 25.53 -6.71 -6.57
CA ARG A 270 26.50 -6.38 -5.53
C ARG A 270 26.07 -6.94 -4.17
N ASP A 271 26.93 -7.77 -3.60
CA ASP A 271 26.73 -8.34 -2.27
C ASP A 271 26.54 -7.26 -1.19
N GLY A 272 25.60 -7.51 -0.29
CA GLY A 272 25.21 -6.57 0.77
C GLY A 272 24.27 -5.45 0.29
N ILE A 273 23.95 -5.37 -1.01
CA ILE A 273 22.95 -4.44 -1.54
C ILE A 273 21.76 -5.21 -2.12
N TYR A 274 20.57 -4.86 -1.65
CA TYR A 274 19.29 -5.47 -2.00
C TYR A 274 18.38 -4.44 -2.66
N VAL A 275 17.31 -4.90 -3.30
CA VAL A 275 16.34 -4.06 -4.00
C VAL A 275 14.91 -4.50 -3.71
N CYS A 276 13.99 -3.55 -3.65
CA CYS A 276 12.55 -3.83 -3.61
C CYS A 276 11.72 -2.74 -4.30
N GLY A 277 10.46 -3.08 -4.62
CA GLY A 277 9.49 -2.13 -5.13
C GLY A 277 9.72 -1.78 -6.61
N ALA A 278 9.22 -0.62 -7.02
CA ALA A 278 9.16 -0.25 -8.44
C ALA A 278 10.53 -0.11 -9.14
N PHE A 279 11.62 0.04 -8.38
CA PHE A 279 12.98 0.09 -8.95
C PHE A 279 13.46 -1.27 -9.48
N GLN A 280 13.02 -2.38 -8.89
CA GLN A 280 13.28 -3.72 -9.41
C GLN A 280 12.50 -3.98 -10.71
N GLY A 281 11.34 -3.34 -10.87
CA GLY A 281 10.49 -3.45 -12.05
C GLY A 281 9.08 -2.94 -11.77
N PRO A 282 8.29 -2.57 -12.80
CA PRO A 282 6.93 -2.04 -12.63
C PRO A 282 6.00 -3.03 -11.93
N LYS A 283 5.36 -2.60 -10.84
CA LYS A 283 4.50 -3.44 -10.01
C LYS A 283 3.54 -2.64 -9.14
N ASP A 284 2.56 -3.34 -8.58
CA ASP A 284 1.59 -2.76 -7.66
C ASP A 284 2.10 -2.69 -6.21
N ILE A 285 1.26 -2.11 -5.34
CA ILE A 285 1.57 -1.94 -3.92
C ILE A 285 1.72 -3.30 -3.22
N PRO A 286 0.79 -4.28 -3.35
CA PRO A 286 0.95 -5.59 -2.74
C PRO A 286 2.28 -6.27 -3.09
N GLN A 287 2.66 -6.30 -4.37
CA GLN A 287 3.92 -6.89 -4.80
C GLN A 287 5.13 -6.13 -4.22
N SER A 288 5.07 -4.79 -4.18
CA SER A 288 6.13 -3.96 -3.58
C SER A 288 6.32 -4.25 -2.08
N VAL A 289 5.23 -4.45 -1.33
CA VAL A 289 5.27 -4.79 0.10
C VAL A 289 5.85 -6.18 0.32
N ILE A 290 5.48 -7.16 -0.52
CA ILE A 290 6.03 -8.51 -0.47
C ILE A 290 7.54 -8.49 -0.71
N GLU A 291 8.00 -7.76 -1.74
CA GLU A 291 9.43 -7.60 -2.03
C GLU A 291 10.17 -6.87 -0.92
N ALA A 292 9.57 -5.85 -0.30
CA ALA A 292 10.18 -5.16 0.84
C ALA A 292 10.41 -6.13 2.02
N GLY A 293 9.46 -7.00 2.31
CA GLY A 293 9.63 -8.08 3.30
C GLY A 293 10.74 -9.06 2.92
N SER A 294 10.82 -9.45 1.65
CA SER A 294 11.88 -10.32 1.13
C SER A 294 13.28 -9.66 1.21
N ALA A 295 13.41 -8.40 0.79
CA ALA A 295 14.67 -7.65 0.89
C ALA A 295 15.11 -7.44 2.34
N ALA A 296 14.16 -7.17 3.25
CA ALA A 296 14.42 -7.06 4.69
C ALA A 296 14.90 -8.40 5.27
N LEU A 297 14.32 -9.52 4.82
CA LEU A 297 14.75 -10.86 5.20
C LEU A 297 16.20 -11.14 4.73
N CYS A 298 16.50 -10.89 3.45
CA CYS A 298 17.85 -11.07 2.91
C CYS A 298 18.89 -10.20 3.63
N ALA A 299 18.58 -8.91 3.85
CA ALA A 299 19.43 -7.99 4.61
C ALA A 299 19.61 -8.47 6.06
N GLY A 300 18.53 -8.89 6.71
CA GLY A 300 18.53 -9.42 8.07
C GLY A 300 19.37 -10.69 8.23
N THR A 301 19.36 -11.57 7.22
CA THR A 301 20.25 -12.73 7.16
C THR A 301 21.71 -12.31 7.06
N ALA A 302 22.04 -11.35 6.20
CA ALA A 302 23.42 -10.87 6.03
C ALA A 302 23.99 -10.22 7.30
N VAL A 303 23.16 -9.52 8.08
CA VAL A 303 23.59 -8.87 9.34
C VAL A 303 23.23 -9.67 10.60
N SER A 304 22.82 -10.93 10.45
CA SER A 304 22.30 -11.78 11.54
C SER A 304 23.24 -11.88 12.75
N LYS A 305 24.56 -11.92 12.53
CA LYS A 305 25.59 -11.96 13.60
C LYS A 305 25.61 -10.70 14.48
N SER A 306 25.09 -9.58 14.00
CA SER A 306 25.01 -8.30 14.72
C SER A 306 23.60 -8.01 15.22
N ARG A 307 22.68 -8.99 15.19
CA ARG A 307 21.31 -8.81 15.66
C ARG A 307 21.31 -8.34 17.12
N GLY A 308 20.64 -7.22 17.39
CA GLY A 308 20.47 -6.70 18.75
C GLY A 308 21.57 -5.73 19.21
N THR A 309 22.72 -5.63 18.53
CA THR A 309 23.88 -4.86 19.03
C THR A 309 23.66 -3.34 19.06
N LEU A 310 22.71 -2.83 18.26
CA LEU A 310 22.36 -1.41 18.16
C LEU A 310 20.91 -1.11 18.60
N VAL A 311 20.25 -2.05 19.30
CA VAL A 311 18.90 -1.83 19.80
C VAL A 311 18.94 -0.72 20.86
N LYS A 312 18.15 0.33 20.64
CA LYS A 312 17.89 1.38 21.63
C LYS A 312 16.56 1.08 22.30
N THR A 313 16.55 1.04 23.62
CA THR A 313 15.31 0.98 24.38
C THR A 313 14.65 2.36 24.33
N VAL A 314 13.43 2.43 23.81
CA VAL A 314 12.62 3.65 23.89
C VAL A 314 12.23 3.84 25.37
N GLU A 315 12.52 5.01 25.91
CA GLU A 315 12.09 5.37 27.25
C GLU A 315 10.56 5.46 27.28
N LYS A 316 9.93 4.55 28.03
CA LYS A 316 8.47 4.54 28.15
C LYS A 316 8.04 5.70 29.03
N VAL A 317 7.04 6.45 28.59
CA VAL A 317 6.38 7.43 29.44
C VAL A 317 5.79 6.69 30.65
N PRO A 318 6.08 7.11 31.90
CA PRO A 318 5.53 6.47 33.09
C PRO A 318 4.01 6.46 33.06
N GLU A 319 3.41 5.29 33.33
CA GLU A 319 1.96 5.14 33.41
C GLU A 319 1.44 5.80 34.71
N ARG A 320 0.46 6.69 34.57
CA ARG A 320 -0.31 7.26 35.68
C ARG A 320 -1.31 6.24 36.18
N ASP A 321 -1.27 5.95 37.47
CA ASP A 321 -2.31 5.17 38.12
C ASP A 321 -3.60 5.99 38.22
N VAL A 322 -4.69 5.44 37.69
CA VAL A 322 -6.03 6.06 37.67
C VAL A 322 -7.04 5.21 38.46
N THR A 323 -6.56 4.26 39.26
CA THR A 323 -7.39 3.39 40.08
C THR A 323 -8.13 4.20 41.14
N GLY A 324 -9.45 4.05 41.21
CA GLY A 324 -10.29 4.77 42.16
C GLY A 324 -10.65 6.21 41.73
N GLU A 325 -10.13 6.71 40.61
CA GLU A 325 -10.59 7.96 40.04
C GLU A 325 -11.99 7.81 39.41
N VAL A 326 -12.78 8.88 39.45
CA VAL A 326 -14.04 8.95 38.67
C VAL A 326 -13.68 8.92 37.17
N PRO A 327 -14.43 8.21 36.32
CA PRO A 327 -14.18 8.22 34.88
C PRO A 327 -14.24 9.65 34.30
N ARG A 328 -13.24 9.99 33.50
CA ARG A 328 -13.08 11.25 32.78
C ARG A 328 -12.74 10.91 31.34
N ILE A 329 -13.78 10.83 30.52
CA ILE A 329 -13.75 10.24 29.18
C ILE A 329 -13.55 11.35 28.15
N GLY A 330 -12.57 11.18 27.25
CA GLY A 330 -12.47 11.95 26.01
C GLY A 330 -13.05 11.17 24.84
N VAL A 331 -13.95 11.78 24.05
CA VAL A 331 -14.52 11.18 22.84
C VAL A 331 -14.02 11.92 21.61
N PHE A 332 -13.43 11.21 20.66
CA PHE A 332 -12.94 11.79 19.41
C PHE A 332 -13.64 11.16 18.21
N VAL A 333 -14.40 11.95 17.44
CA VAL A 333 -15.18 11.47 16.29
C VAL A 333 -14.44 11.80 14.99
N CYS A 334 -14.16 10.81 14.16
CA CYS A 334 -13.38 10.97 12.93
C CYS A 334 -14.29 11.20 11.72
N HIS A 335 -13.95 12.18 10.88
CA HIS A 335 -14.62 12.34 9.57
C HIS A 335 -14.10 11.35 8.53
N CYS A 336 -12.82 10.99 8.59
CA CYS A 336 -12.13 10.12 7.63
C CYS A 336 -12.26 10.65 6.17
N GLY A 337 -12.13 11.96 5.99
CA GLY A 337 -12.51 12.62 4.74
C GLY A 337 -14.01 12.46 4.51
N ILE A 338 -14.43 12.05 3.31
CA ILE A 338 -15.84 11.78 3.02
C ILE A 338 -16.30 10.36 3.43
N ASN A 339 -15.39 9.52 3.92
CA ASN A 339 -15.72 8.10 4.18
C ASN A 339 -16.71 7.93 5.33
N ILE A 340 -16.66 8.79 6.35
CA ILE A 340 -17.65 8.81 7.44
C ILE A 340 -18.56 10.02 7.26
N SER A 341 -17.99 11.21 7.11
CA SER A 341 -18.77 12.46 7.04
C SER A 341 -19.63 12.62 5.80
N GLY A 342 -19.44 11.77 4.76
CA GLY A 342 -20.31 11.74 3.59
C GLY A 342 -21.67 11.09 3.83
N VAL A 343 -21.85 10.40 4.97
CA VAL A 343 -23.09 9.68 5.32
C VAL A 343 -23.52 9.96 6.76
N VAL A 344 -22.59 9.99 7.71
CA VAL A 344 -22.86 10.24 9.12
C VAL A 344 -22.62 11.71 9.44
N ASP A 345 -23.58 12.36 10.12
CA ASP A 345 -23.37 13.70 10.68
C ASP A 345 -22.44 13.61 11.90
N VAL A 346 -21.15 13.81 11.63
CA VAL A 346 -20.08 13.73 12.62
C VAL A 346 -20.24 14.80 13.71
N GLY A 347 -20.71 16.00 13.36
CA GLY A 347 -20.91 17.09 14.32
C GLY A 347 -22.02 16.74 15.31
N ALA A 348 -23.14 16.20 14.81
CA ALA A 348 -24.22 15.73 15.67
C ALA A 348 -23.76 14.59 16.60
N VAL A 349 -22.95 13.64 16.11
CA VAL A 349 -22.38 12.56 16.95
C VAL A 349 -21.46 13.11 18.03
N ARG A 350 -20.62 14.11 17.73
CA ARG A 350 -19.76 14.81 18.71
C ARG A 350 -20.62 15.48 19.79
N ASP A 351 -21.62 16.25 19.39
CA ASP A 351 -22.46 17.01 20.32
C ASP A 351 -23.28 16.08 21.23
N PHE A 352 -23.79 14.99 20.66
CA PHE A 352 -24.43 13.92 21.42
C PHE A 352 -23.46 13.29 22.43
N ALA A 353 -22.23 12.99 22.01
CA ALA A 353 -21.22 12.39 22.88
C ALA A 353 -20.84 13.31 24.06
N ALA A 354 -20.76 14.62 23.83
CA ALA A 354 -20.47 15.62 24.86
C ALA A 354 -21.50 15.63 26.00
N ALA A 355 -22.74 15.22 25.73
CA ALA A 355 -23.82 15.18 26.71
C ALA A 355 -23.89 13.86 27.51
N LEU A 356 -23.06 12.86 27.18
CA LEU A 356 -23.07 11.56 27.85
C LEU A 356 -22.40 11.62 29.24
N PRO A 357 -22.81 10.76 30.19
CA PRO A 357 -22.18 10.68 31.51
C PRO A 357 -20.67 10.45 31.43
N PHE A 358 -19.92 11.13 32.30
CA PHE A 358 -18.46 11.03 32.43
C PHE A 358 -17.65 11.56 31.23
N VAL A 359 -18.29 12.06 30.17
CA VAL A 359 -17.59 12.69 29.04
C VAL A 359 -17.20 14.11 29.42
N GLU A 360 -15.89 14.33 29.57
CA GLU A 360 -15.30 15.63 29.93
C GLU A 360 -14.93 16.45 28.69
N PHE A 361 -14.74 15.77 27.56
CA PHE A 361 -14.34 16.39 26.32
C PHE A 361 -14.83 15.55 25.13
N ALA A 362 -15.43 16.20 24.15
CA ALA A 362 -15.76 15.59 22.88
C ALA A 362 -15.33 16.53 21.73
N ASP A 363 -14.68 15.97 20.72
CA ASP A 363 -14.21 16.73 19.56
C ASP A 363 -14.28 15.89 18.29
N ASP A 364 -14.24 16.55 17.14
CA ASP A 364 -14.19 15.89 15.85
C ASP A 364 -12.97 16.32 15.02
N ASN A 365 -12.36 15.35 14.33
CA ASN A 365 -11.12 15.55 13.59
C ASN A 365 -11.23 14.97 12.18
N LEU A 366 -10.63 15.64 11.19
CA LEU A 366 -10.69 15.19 9.80
C LEU A 366 -10.12 13.77 9.64
N TYR A 367 -8.97 13.50 10.27
CA TYR A 367 -8.32 12.20 10.30
C TYR A 367 -7.71 11.92 11.67
N SER A 368 -8.45 11.28 12.59
CA SER A 368 -7.94 11.00 13.94
C SER A 368 -6.67 10.13 13.98
N CYS A 369 -6.39 9.34 12.93
CA CYS A 369 -5.19 8.51 12.84
C CYS A 369 -3.94 9.26 12.34
N SER A 370 -4.08 10.52 11.92
CA SER A 370 -2.94 11.34 11.50
C SER A 370 -2.01 11.64 12.70
N GLN A 371 -0.73 11.86 12.42
CA GLN A 371 0.27 12.08 13.48
C GLN A 371 -0.02 13.35 14.30
N ASP A 372 -0.42 14.43 13.62
CA ASP A 372 -0.86 15.67 14.26
C ASP A 372 -2.08 15.47 15.15
N ALA A 373 -3.08 14.72 14.68
CA ALA A 373 -4.23 14.40 15.53
C ALA A 373 -3.82 13.59 16.76
N GLN A 374 -2.88 12.65 16.65
CA GLN A 374 -2.37 11.89 17.80
C GLN A 374 -1.63 12.77 18.81
N GLU A 375 -0.81 13.72 18.34
CA GLU A 375 -0.13 14.70 19.20
C GLU A 375 -1.14 15.60 19.93
N ILE A 376 -2.18 16.07 19.23
CA ILE A 376 -3.28 16.86 19.80
C ILE A 376 -4.05 16.04 20.84
N ILE A 377 -4.44 14.81 20.51
CA ILE A 377 -5.15 13.90 21.45
C ILE A 377 -4.30 13.67 22.70
N THR A 378 -3.00 13.42 22.54
CA THR A 378 -2.04 13.25 23.65
C THR A 378 -2.00 14.49 24.54
N GLY A 379 -1.95 15.69 23.95
CA GLY A 379 -2.02 16.96 24.67
C GLY A 379 -3.31 17.11 25.45
N ILE A 380 -4.46 16.88 24.80
CA ILE A 380 -5.79 16.98 25.42
C ILE A 380 -5.95 16.00 26.59
N ILE A 381 -5.47 14.77 26.46
CA ILE A 381 -5.49 13.78 27.54
C ILE A 381 -4.80 14.34 28.79
N ARG A 382 -3.63 14.95 28.61
CA ARG A 382 -2.85 15.54 29.72
C ARG A 382 -3.52 16.80 30.26
N ASP A 383 -3.86 17.75 29.40
CA ASP A 383 -4.37 19.07 29.76
C ASP A 383 -5.73 19.00 30.46
N LYS A 384 -6.61 18.10 29.99
CA LYS A 384 -7.93 17.89 30.58
C LYS A 384 -7.90 16.87 31.71
N GLY A 385 -6.78 16.15 31.91
CA GLY A 385 -6.66 15.09 32.90
C GLY A 385 -7.63 13.93 32.63
N LEU A 386 -7.83 13.59 31.36
CA LEU A 386 -8.64 12.44 30.95
C LEU A 386 -7.99 11.15 31.48
N ASN A 387 -8.81 10.16 31.79
CA ASN A 387 -8.34 8.83 32.22
C ASN A 387 -8.94 7.69 31.40
N ARG A 388 -9.85 7.97 30.46
CA ARG A 388 -10.40 7.02 29.49
C ARG A 388 -10.57 7.72 28.15
N VAL A 389 -10.46 6.97 27.05
CA VAL A 389 -10.58 7.54 25.70
C VAL A 389 -11.47 6.66 24.83
N VAL A 390 -12.36 7.29 24.06
CA VAL A 390 -13.16 6.66 23.01
C VAL A 390 -12.81 7.33 21.68
N VAL A 391 -12.52 6.53 20.65
CA VAL A 391 -12.37 7.04 19.28
C VAL A 391 -13.42 6.41 18.38
N ALA A 392 -14.32 7.24 17.85
CA ALA A 392 -15.34 6.82 16.90
C ALA A 392 -14.84 7.05 15.47
N ALA A 393 -14.40 5.96 14.81
CA ALA A 393 -13.76 6.03 13.51
C ALA A 393 -13.91 4.71 12.72
N CYS A 394 -12.78 4.10 12.36
CA CYS A 394 -12.71 2.88 11.56
C CYS A 394 -12.67 1.60 12.42
N SER A 395 -12.29 0.48 11.82
CA SER A 395 -12.23 -0.80 12.52
C SER A 395 -11.11 -0.85 13.56
N PRO A 396 -11.36 -1.41 14.76
CA PRO A 396 -10.31 -1.66 15.76
C PRO A 396 -9.17 -2.51 15.22
N ARG A 397 -9.49 -3.48 14.33
CA ARG A 397 -8.48 -4.31 13.66
C ARG A 397 -7.43 -3.51 12.87
N THR A 398 -7.74 -2.29 12.48
CA THR A 398 -6.86 -1.45 11.66
C THR A 398 -6.02 -0.50 12.51
N HIS A 399 -6.63 0.25 13.43
CA HIS A 399 -5.95 1.36 14.12
C HIS A 399 -6.11 1.36 15.65
N GLU A 400 -6.70 0.34 16.27
CA GLU A 400 -6.70 0.27 17.74
C GLU A 400 -5.28 0.29 18.34
N PRO A 401 -4.29 -0.48 17.82
CA PRO A 401 -2.92 -0.42 18.35
C PRO A 401 -2.28 0.98 18.26
N LEU A 402 -2.68 1.77 17.26
CA LEU A 402 -2.20 3.15 17.08
C LEU A 402 -2.68 4.08 18.20
N PHE A 403 -3.98 4.03 18.51
CA PHE A 403 -4.55 4.84 19.58
C PHE A 403 -4.14 4.34 20.97
N GLN A 404 -3.97 3.03 21.14
CA GLN A 404 -3.36 2.45 22.34
C GLN A 404 -1.96 3.01 22.60
N GLU A 405 -1.13 3.15 21.56
CA GLU A 405 0.17 3.82 21.67
C GLU A 405 0.03 5.31 21.97
N THR A 406 -0.96 6.00 21.41
CA THR A 406 -1.27 7.41 21.74
C THR A 406 -1.57 7.57 23.24
N LEU A 407 -2.35 6.67 23.84
CA LEU A 407 -2.61 6.67 25.29
C LEU A 407 -1.33 6.41 26.09
N ALA A 408 -0.52 5.43 25.68
CA ALA A 408 0.74 5.12 26.34
C ALA A 408 1.68 6.34 26.32
N GLN A 409 1.77 7.05 25.19
CA GLN A 409 2.52 8.30 25.08
C GLN A 409 1.95 9.41 25.96
N ALA A 410 0.63 9.45 26.18
CA ALA A 410 0.00 10.37 27.12
C ALA A 410 0.24 10.00 28.60
N GLY A 411 0.83 8.83 28.89
CA GLY A 411 1.03 8.30 30.23
C GLY A 411 -0.20 7.57 30.78
N LEU A 412 -1.15 7.15 29.93
CA LEU A 412 -2.29 6.33 30.33
C LEU A 412 -2.07 4.87 29.97
N ASN A 413 -2.66 3.98 30.75
CA ASN A 413 -2.73 2.56 30.42
C ASN A 413 -3.48 2.37 29.10
N LYS A 414 -2.85 1.70 28.14
CA LYS A 414 -3.39 1.56 26.78
C LYS A 414 -4.73 0.82 26.69
N TYR A 415 -5.10 0.04 27.71
CA TYR A 415 -6.38 -0.70 27.75
C TYR A 415 -7.55 0.15 28.25
N LEU A 416 -7.31 1.41 28.59
CA LEU A 416 -8.32 2.38 28.98
C LEU A 416 -8.93 3.09 27.75
N PHE A 417 -9.06 2.33 26.67
CA PHE A 417 -9.40 2.81 25.33
C PHE A 417 -10.48 1.92 24.71
N GLU A 418 -11.46 2.55 24.04
CA GLU A 418 -12.43 1.82 23.21
C GLU A 418 -12.54 2.48 21.83
N MET A 419 -12.58 1.65 20.78
CA MET A 419 -12.76 2.12 19.40
C MET A 419 -14.16 1.79 18.89
N VAL A 420 -14.88 2.80 18.41
CA VAL A 420 -16.23 2.65 17.84
C VAL A 420 -16.14 2.66 16.33
N ASN A 421 -16.54 1.56 15.70
CA ASN A 421 -16.48 1.42 14.25
C ASN A 421 -17.70 2.06 13.57
N ILE A 422 -17.65 3.37 13.37
CA ILE A 422 -18.70 4.14 12.66
C ILE A 422 -18.43 4.28 11.16
N ARG A 423 -17.39 3.59 10.63
CA ARG A 423 -17.09 3.55 9.20
C ARG A 423 -17.53 2.23 8.55
N ASN A 424 -16.79 1.15 8.84
CA ASN A 424 -16.98 -0.13 8.20
C ASN A 424 -18.31 -0.79 8.59
N HIS A 425 -18.79 -0.56 9.82
CA HIS A 425 -20.07 -1.10 10.30
C HIS A 425 -21.22 -0.09 10.22
N ASN A 426 -20.95 1.12 9.72
CA ASN A 426 -21.96 2.17 9.66
C ASN A 426 -21.90 2.94 8.32
N SER A 427 -21.12 4.01 8.20
CA SER A 427 -21.18 4.90 7.02
C SER A 427 -21.07 4.18 5.66
N TRP A 428 -20.22 3.16 5.54
CA TRP A 428 -20.03 2.45 4.27
C TRP A 428 -21.18 1.54 3.87
N VAL A 429 -21.98 1.08 4.83
CA VAL A 429 -23.04 0.09 4.62
C VAL A 429 -24.45 0.68 4.72
N HIS A 430 -24.60 1.94 5.13
CA HIS A 430 -25.87 2.67 5.22
C HIS A 430 -25.86 3.97 4.40
N LYS A 431 -25.21 3.97 3.23
CA LYS A 431 -25.09 5.16 2.36
C LYS A 431 -26.45 5.74 1.95
N ASP A 432 -27.46 4.88 1.82
CA ASP A 432 -28.80 5.24 1.37
C ASP A 432 -29.72 5.72 2.52
N ASP A 433 -29.27 5.67 3.78
CA ASP A 433 -30.02 6.15 4.95
C ASP A 433 -29.12 6.91 5.95
N PRO A 434 -28.71 8.16 5.62
CA PRO A 434 -27.86 9.00 6.48
C PRO A 434 -28.42 9.27 7.89
N GLU A 435 -29.73 9.39 8.02
CA GLU A 435 -30.39 9.68 9.31
C GLU A 435 -30.27 8.48 10.26
N ALA A 436 -30.60 7.27 9.78
CA ALA A 436 -30.43 6.05 10.58
C ALA A 436 -28.95 5.76 10.85
N ALA A 437 -28.07 6.01 9.88
CA ALA A 437 -26.63 5.88 10.06
C ALA A 437 -26.10 6.78 11.18
N THR A 438 -26.54 8.04 11.23
CA THR A 438 -26.16 9.00 12.26
C THR A 438 -26.66 8.57 13.65
N LYS A 439 -27.93 8.16 13.75
CA LYS A 439 -28.49 7.65 15.01
C LYS A 439 -27.75 6.41 15.49
N LYS A 440 -27.46 5.47 14.61
CA LYS A 440 -26.67 4.27 14.92
C LYS A 440 -25.26 4.63 15.42
N ALA A 441 -24.62 5.66 14.86
CA ALA A 441 -23.32 6.13 15.31
C ALA A 441 -23.38 6.65 16.74
N MET A 442 -24.38 7.49 17.05
CA MET A 442 -24.63 8.00 18.40
C MET A 442 -24.83 6.88 19.41
N GLU A 443 -25.71 5.92 19.12
CA GLU A 443 -25.97 4.78 20.02
C GLU A 443 -24.71 3.93 20.23
N SER A 444 -23.93 3.69 19.16
CA SER A 444 -22.67 2.95 19.26
C SER A 444 -21.64 3.68 20.14
N VAL A 445 -21.58 5.01 20.04
CA VAL A 445 -20.72 5.84 20.91
C VAL A 445 -21.21 5.79 22.36
N ALA A 446 -22.51 5.88 22.62
CA ALA A 446 -23.07 5.74 23.96
C ALA A 446 -22.71 4.39 24.60
N MET A 447 -22.82 3.30 23.83
CA MET A 447 -22.41 1.96 24.30
C MET A 447 -20.93 1.91 24.67
N ALA A 448 -20.06 2.51 23.85
CA ALA A 448 -18.62 2.53 24.09
C ALA A 448 -18.24 3.40 25.29
N VAL A 449 -18.88 4.55 25.47
CA VAL A 449 -18.71 5.42 26.65
C VAL A 449 -19.12 4.67 27.92
N ALA A 450 -20.27 4.00 27.91
CA ALA A 450 -20.71 3.18 29.05
C ALA A 450 -19.74 2.03 29.34
N LYS A 451 -19.20 1.39 28.29
CA LYS A 451 -18.23 0.28 28.41
C LYS A 451 -16.89 0.75 28.97
N VAL A 452 -16.30 1.81 28.42
CA VAL A 452 -14.98 2.32 28.82
C VAL A 452 -15.00 2.90 30.24
N ALA A 453 -16.15 3.41 30.70
CA ALA A 453 -16.33 3.86 32.09
C ALA A 453 -16.09 2.74 33.11
N LEU A 454 -16.28 1.47 32.72
CA LEU A 454 -16.07 0.29 33.55
C LEU A 454 -14.66 -0.31 33.40
N PHE A 455 -13.83 0.23 32.51
CA PHE A 455 -12.49 -0.31 32.27
C PHE A 455 -11.57 -0.06 33.45
N THR A 456 -10.68 -1.02 33.67
CA THR A 456 -9.59 -0.95 34.64
C THR A 456 -8.25 -1.12 33.90
N PRO A 457 -7.16 -0.51 34.39
CA PRO A 457 -5.84 -0.72 33.80
C PRO A 457 -5.49 -2.21 33.76
N LEU A 458 -5.05 -2.72 32.60
CA LEU A 458 -4.58 -4.10 32.46
C LEU A 458 -3.06 -4.14 32.34
N LYS A 459 -2.48 -5.25 32.80
CA LYS A 459 -1.06 -5.54 32.65
C LYS A 459 -0.85 -6.54 31.52
N GLU A 460 0.16 -6.28 30.71
CA GLU A 460 0.62 -7.26 29.73
C GLU A 460 1.50 -8.30 30.42
N GLU A 461 1.14 -9.56 30.26
CA GLU A 461 2.00 -10.67 30.62
C GLU A 461 3.03 -10.90 29.51
N SER A 462 4.30 -10.99 29.88
CA SER A 462 5.36 -11.37 28.96
C SER A 462 5.43 -12.89 28.87
N LEU A 463 5.13 -13.44 27.69
CA LEU A 463 5.25 -14.88 27.44
C LEU A 463 6.56 -15.17 26.69
N SER A 464 7.17 -16.31 26.99
CA SER A 464 8.28 -16.83 26.19
C SER A 464 7.81 -17.19 24.79
N VAL A 465 8.70 -17.11 23.81
CA VAL A 465 8.43 -17.49 22.43
C VAL A 465 9.39 -18.63 22.07
N ASP A 466 8.82 -19.75 21.62
CA ASP A 466 9.56 -20.83 20.98
C ASP A 466 10.17 -20.28 19.68
N LYS A 467 11.48 -20.47 19.48
CA LYS A 467 12.21 -19.86 18.35
C LYS A 467 12.28 -20.76 17.12
N ASP A 468 11.56 -21.86 17.14
CA ASP A 468 11.53 -22.83 16.05
C ASP A 468 10.44 -22.45 15.06
N LEU A 469 10.64 -22.83 13.79
CA LEU A 469 9.69 -22.62 12.71
C LEU A 469 9.15 -23.96 12.18
N LEU A 470 7.83 -24.05 12.01
CA LEU A 470 7.22 -25.08 11.19
C LEU A 470 6.92 -24.54 9.78
N VAL A 471 7.34 -25.26 8.75
CA VAL A 471 7.01 -24.97 7.35
C VAL A 471 6.18 -26.12 6.79
N VAL A 472 5.00 -25.82 6.24
CA VAL A 472 4.09 -26.80 5.64
C VAL A 472 4.07 -26.62 4.13
N GLY A 473 4.70 -27.55 3.41
CA GLY A 473 4.86 -27.56 1.97
C GLY A 473 6.31 -27.31 1.55
N GLY A 474 6.91 -28.27 0.87
CA GLY A 474 8.28 -28.30 0.37
C GLY A 474 8.46 -27.77 -1.05
N GLY A 475 7.57 -26.91 -1.54
CA GLY A 475 7.77 -26.19 -2.81
C GLY A 475 8.81 -25.06 -2.70
N ILE A 476 9.04 -24.30 -3.79
CA ILE A 476 10.00 -23.17 -3.80
C ILE A 476 9.78 -22.21 -2.63
N SER A 477 8.54 -21.79 -2.37
CA SER A 477 8.23 -20.86 -1.28
C SER A 477 8.60 -21.42 0.09
N GLY A 478 8.27 -22.68 0.37
CA GLY A 478 8.54 -23.32 1.65
C GLY A 478 10.02 -23.58 1.87
N MET A 479 10.72 -24.09 0.86
CA MET A 479 12.17 -24.27 0.90
C MET A 479 12.91 -22.95 1.11
N SER A 480 12.49 -21.88 0.41
CA SER A 480 13.09 -20.55 0.58
C SER A 480 12.86 -19.98 1.97
N ALA A 481 11.65 -20.16 2.53
CA ALA A 481 11.33 -19.74 3.90
C ALA A 481 12.15 -20.53 4.95
N ALA A 482 12.27 -21.85 4.77
CA ALA A 482 13.05 -22.71 5.65
C ALA A 482 14.53 -22.30 5.66
N LEU A 483 15.14 -22.14 4.48
CA LEU A 483 16.54 -21.71 4.37
C LEU A 483 16.77 -20.34 4.96
N SER A 484 15.89 -19.37 4.65
CA SER A 484 16.08 -18.00 5.12
C SER A 484 16.09 -17.91 6.65
N MET A 485 15.30 -18.75 7.33
CA MET A 485 15.24 -18.78 8.79
C MET A 485 16.37 -19.62 9.40
N ALA A 486 16.72 -20.73 8.77
CA ALA A 486 17.85 -21.57 9.18
C ALA A 486 19.21 -20.82 9.05
N ASP A 487 19.40 -20.07 7.96
CA ASP A 487 20.57 -19.21 7.72
C ASP A 487 20.69 -18.09 8.79
N GLN A 488 19.59 -17.73 9.46
CA GLN A 488 19.56 -16.79 10.58
C GLN A 488 19.77 -17.45 11.95
N GLY A 489 19.91 -18.78 11.99
CA GLY A 489 20.19 -19.56 13.20
C GLY A 489 18.95 -20.13 13.91
N PHE A 490 17.78 -20.15 13.27
CA PHE A 490 16.57 -20.76 13.82
C PHE A 490 16.42 -22.21 13.37
N ASP A 491 15.90 -23.07 14.23
CA ASP A 491 15.61 -24.46 13.87
C ASP A 491 14.28 -24.55 13.11
N VAL A 492 14.24 -25.37 12.07
CA VAL A 492 13.12 -25.47 11.15
C VAL A 492 12.69 -26.92 10.97
N THR A 493 11.39 -27.16 11.07
CA THR A 493 10.76 -28.41 10.65
C THR A 493 10.01 -28.17 9.34
N LEU A 494 10.42 -28.84 8.26
CA LEU A 494 9.79 -28.74 6.94
C LEU A 494 8.97 -30.01 6.68
N VAL A 495 7.67 -29.86 6.44
CA VAL A 495 6.74 -30.96 6.19
C VAL A 495 6.32 -30.95 4.73
N GLU A 496 6.53 -32.04 4.00
CA GLU A 496 6.11 -32.21 2.61
C GLU A 496 5.31 -33.51 2.46
N LYS A 497 4.17 -33.42 1.79
CA LYS A 497 3.25 -34.56 1.59
C LYS A 497 3.73 -35.53 0.53
N GLN A 498 4.58 -35.08 -0.40
CA GLN A 498 5.18 -35.89 -1.46
C GLN A 498 6.49 -36.53 -0.99
N HIS A 499 6.97 -37.50 -1.76
CA HIS A 499 8.25 -38.18 -1.54
C HIS A 499 9.46 -37.33 -1.94
N CYS A 500 9.25 -36.13 -2.48
CA CYS A 500 10.31 -35.23 -2.91
C CYS A 500 9.91 -33.77 -2.70
N LEU A 501 10.91 -32.90 -2.58
CA LEU A 501 10.74 -31.45 -2.53
C LEU A 501 10.52 -30.87 -3.93
N GLY A 502 10.12 -29.60 -4.00
CA GLY A 502 10.04 -28.80 -5.24
C GLY A 502 8.62 -28.48 -5.71
N GLY A 503 7.63 -29.31 -5.37
CA GLY A 503 6.24 -29.06 -5.75
C GLY A 503 6.06 -28.87 -7.25
N GLN A 504 5.34 -27.82 -7.66
CA GLN A 504 5.08 -27.54 -9.09
C GLN A 504 6.35 -27.23 -9.89
N ALA A 505 7.43 -26.77 -9.24
CA ALA A 505 8.67 -26.44 -9.93
C ALA A 505 9.34 -27.66 -10.57
N ASN A 506 9.07 -28.88 -10.07
CA ASN A 506 9.54 -30.13 -10.69
C ASN A 506 9.01 -30.33 -12.12
N ARG A 507 8.00 -29.56 -12.56
CA ARG A 507 7.37 -29.66 -13.89
C ARG A 507 7.68 -28.48 -14.80
N ILE A 508 8.46 -27.50 -14.33
CA ILE A 508 8.73 -26.26 -15.05
C ILE A 508 10.19 -26.27 -15.51
N LEU A 509 10.44 -26.18 -16.81
CA LEU A 509 11.81 -26.24 -17.33
C LEU A 509 12.53 -24.90 -17.29
N GLN A 510 11.85 -23.83 -17.72
CA GLN A 510 12.44 -22.49 -17.84
C GLN A 510 11.49 -21.41 -17.36
N THR A 511 12.06 -20.32 -16.85
CA THR A 511 11.32 -19.10 -16.52
C THR A 511 11.10 -18.23 -17.76
N ALA A 512 10.23 -17.23 -17.66
CA ALA A 512 9.97 -16.27 -18.74
C ALA A 512 11.22 -15.47 -19.17
N THR A 513 12.25 -15.39 -18.32
CA THR A 513 13.54 -14.76 -18.63
C THR A 513 14.58 -15.75 -19.18
N GLY A 514 14.19 -17.00 -19.42
CA GLY A 514 15.06 -18.06 -19.94
C GLY A 514 15.90 -18.78 -18.90
N ALA A 515 15.79 -18.44 -17.61
CA ALA A 515 16.54 -19.13 -16.56
C ALA A 515 16.07 -20.59 -16.42
N ASP A 516 17.03 -21.52 -16.30
CA ASP A 516 16.79 -22.95 -16.06
C ASP A 516 16.25 -23.17 -14.65
N VAL A 517 15.01 -23.67 -14.57
CA VAL A 517 14.33 -23.89 -13.30
C VAL A 517 14.81 -25.15 -12.61
N GLN A 518 15.16 -26.21 -13.36
CA GLN A 518 15.57 -27.48 -12.76
C GLN A 518 16.93 -27.34 -12.07
N THR A 519 17.88 -26.65 -12.70
CA THR A 519 19.18 -26.36 -12.10
C THR A 519 19.05 -25.55 -10.80
N GLY A 520 18.24 -24.49 -10.82
CA GLY A 520 18.00 -23.67 -9.62
C GLY A 520 17.26 -24.42 -8.52
N LEU A 521 16.33 -25.31 -8.90
CA LEU A 521 15.58 -26.14 -7.97
C LEU A 521 16.45 -27.18 -7.29
N GLU A 522 17.30 -27.89 -8.04
CA GLU A 522 18.26 -28.86 -7.50
C GLU A 522 19.20 -28.20 -6.49
N ALA A 523 19.72 -27.01 -6.80
CA ALA A 523 20.56 -26.24 -5.88
C ALA A 523 19.80 -25.88 -4.59
N LEU A 524 18.53 -25.49 -4.70
CA LEU A 524 17.68 -25.16 -3.56
C LEU A 524 17.38 -26.38 -2.69
N GLN A 525 17.00 -27.51 -3.31
CA GLN A 525 16.74 -28.77 -2.64
C GLN A 525 17.98 -29.27 -1.88
N LYS A 526 19.14 -29.24 -2.54
CA LYS A 526 20.41 -29.63 -1.91
C LYS A 526 20.70 -28.78 -0.67
N ARG A 527 20.59 -27.45 -0.79
CA ARG A 527 20.79 -26.55 0.37
C ARG A 527 19.84 -26.88 1.52
N VAL A 528 18.58 -27.20 1.25
CA VAL A 528 17.60 -27.57 2.30
C VAL A 528 17.98 -28.88 2.98
N LEU A 529 18.29 -29.91 2.19
CA LEU A 529 18.57 -31.26 2.69
C LEU A 529 19.91 -31.33 3.44
N ASP A 530 20.89 -30.53 3.04
CA ASP A 530 22.23 -30.49 3.64
C ASP A 530 22.32 -29.53 4.84
N HIS A 531 21.28 -28.76 5.18
CA HIS A 531 21.35 -27.77 6.25
C HIS A 531 21.06 -28.37 7.64
N ASP A 532 22.04 -28.24 8.55
CA ASP A 532 22.00 -28.82 9.92
C ASP A 532 20.81 -28.41 10.81
N ARG A 533 20.11 -27.32 10.47
CA ARG A 533 18.99 -26.76 11.25
C ARG A 533 17.63 -27.02 10.60
N ILE A 534 17.60 -27.69 9.45
CA ILE A 534 16.35 -28.01 8.76
C ILE A 534 16.10 -29.51 8.87
N ARG A 535 15.02 -29.87 9.58
CA ARG A 535 14.53 -31.24 9.66
C ARG A 535 13.40 -31.43 8.66
N THR A 536 13.65 -32.22 7.62
CA THR A 536 12.67 -32.46 6.56
C THR A 536 11.89 -33.76 6.82
N HIS A 537 10.57 -33.68 6.76
CA HIS A 537 9.64 -34.80 6.86
C HIS A 537 8.89 -34.94 5.53
N LEU A 538 9.35 -35.87 4.70
CA LEU A 538 8.71 -36.24 3.44
C LEU A 538 7.54 -37.20 3.70
N GLU A 539 6.63 -37.31 2.74
CA GLU A 539 5.42 -38.14 2.83
C GLU A 539 4.61 -37.90 4.12
N SER A 540 4.66 -36.65 4.61
CA SER A 540 4.15 -36.27 5.92
C SER A 540 3.13 -35.15 5.79
N THR A 541 2.14 -35.13 6.68
CA THR A 541 1.05 -34.14 6.67
C THR A 541 0.81 -33.58 8.06
N LEU A 542 0.32 -32.33 8.12
CA LEU A 542 -0.08 -31.69 9.36
C LEU A 542 -1.47 -32.19 9.77
N ALA A 543 -1.56 -32.90 10.89
CA ALA A 543 -2.79 -33.50 11.41
C ALA A 543 -3.55 -32.61 12.39
N GLY A 544 -2.89 -31.61 13.00
CA GLY A 544 -3.52 -30.68 13.92
C GLY A 544 -2.55 -29.66 14.50
N VAL A 545 -3.08 -28.51 14.92
CA VAL A 545 -2.33 -27.42 15.56
C VAL A 545 -3.09 -26.97 16.80
N ASN A 546 -2.40 -26.91 17.93
CA ASN A 546 -2.87 -26.32 19.18
C ASN A 546 -1.92 -25.18 19.60
N GLY A 547 -2.37 -24.35 20.55
CA GLY A 547 -1.55 -23.27 21.12
C GLY A 547 -1.91 -21.89 20.58
N PHE A 548 -0.99 -20.95 20.76
CA PHE A 548 -1.16 -19.53 20.41
C PHE A 548 0.16 -18.94 19.89
N VAL A 549 0.12 -17.69 19.43
CA VAL A 549 1.29 -17.00 18.84
C VAL A 549 2.52 -17.15 19.72
N GLY A 550 3.59 -17.72 19.17
CA GLY A 550 4.85 -17.95 19.86
C GLY A 550 4.94 -19.27 20.65
N ASN A 551 3.85 -20.02 20.83
CA ASN A 551 3.82 -21.28 21.59
C ASN A 551 2.79 -22.24 20.95
N PHE A 552 3.12 -22.74 19.75
CA PHE A 552 2.30 -23.72 19.06
C PHE A 552 2.82 -25.14 19.26
N GLU A 553 1.90 -26.09 19.25
CA GLU A 553 2.18 -27.52 19.24
C GLU A 553 1.46 -28.15 18.05
N SER A 554 2.22 -28.76 17.14
CA SER A 554 1.70 -29.33 15.90
C SER A 554 1.97 -30.82 15.80
N ARG A 555 0.93 -31.59 15.46
CA ARG A 555 1.03 -33.02 15.22
C ARG A 555 1.24 -33.27 13.73
N ILE A 556 2.32 -33.95 13.39
CA ILE A 556 2.69 -34.33 12.03
C ILE A 556 2.54 -35.85 11.91
N THR A 557 1.83 -36.32 10.91
CA THR A 557 1.65 -37.74 10.59
C THR A 557 2.50 -38.07 9.37
N GLY A 558 3.40 -39.05 9.50
CA GLY A 558 4.26 -39.53 8.41
C GLY A 558 4.50 -41.03 8.46
N PRO A 559 5.38 -41.58 7.60
CA PRO A 559 5.61 -43.03 7.49
C PRO A 559 6.18 -43.66 8.77
N ALA A 560 6.89 -42.87 9.58
CA ALA A 560 7.46 -43.29 10.86
C ALA A 560 6.47 -43.19 12.05
N GLY A 561 5.22 -42.77 11.79
CA GLY A 561 4.20 -42.52 12.80
C GLY A 561 3.95 -41.03 13.06
N ASP A 562 3.17 -40.75 14.10
CA ASP A 562 2.85 -39.39 14.53
C ASP A 562 3.96 -38.80 15.39
N ILE A 563 4.40 -37.58 15.06
CA ILE A 563 5.30 -36.79 15.89
C ILE A 563 4.63 -35.48 16.29
N THR A 564 5.06 -34.92 17.43
CA THR A 564 4.61 -33.62 17.89
C THR A 564 5.79 -32.66 17.92
N VAL A 565 5.64 -31.49 17.29
CA VAL A 565 6.67 -30.45 17.23
C VAL A 565 6.16 -29.17 17.85
N ARG A 566 7.03 -28.51 18.62
CA ARG A 566 6.78 -27.18 19.18
C ARG A 566 7.48 -26.12 18.34
N HIS A 567 6.83 -24.98 18.16
CA HIS A 567 7.33 -23.90 17.33
C HIS A 567 6.62 -22.59 17.68
N GLY A 568 7.28 -21.46 17.42
CA GLY A 568 6.67 -20.15 17.66
C GLY A 568 5.89 -19.62 16.46
N ALA A 569 6.18 -20.12 15.27
CA ALA A 569 5.60 -19.66 14.02
C ALA A 569 5.39 -20.79 13.02
N VAL A 570 4.41 -20.60 12.14
CA VAL A 570 4.09 -21.51 11.03
C VAL A 570 4.10 -20.75 9.71
N VAL A 571 4.75 -21.31 8.69
CA VAL A 571 4.63 -20.89 7.30
C VAL A 571 3.81 -21.92 6.53
N ILE A 572 2.70 -21.49 5.93
CA ILE A 572 1.86 -22.33 5.07
C ILE A 572 2.24 -22.07 3.61
N ALA A 573 2.89 -23.05 2.98
CA ALA A 573 3.42 -23.01 1.62
C ALA A 573 2.90 -24.19 0.77
N THR A 574 1.61 -24.50 0.90
CA THR A 574 0.98 -25.69 0.29
C THR A 574 0.80 -25.63 -1.23
N GLY A 575 1.18 -24.51 -1.86
CA GLY A 575 1.10 -24.29 -3.30
C GLY A 575 -0.34 -24.21 -3.85
N ALA A 576 -0.46 -24.31 -5.17
CA ALA A 576 -1.72 -24.35 -5.90
C ALA A 576 -1.82 -25.61 -6.77
N LYS A 577 -3.04 -25.93 -7.21
CA LYS A 577 -3.31 -26.99 -8.17
C LYS A 577 -3.74 -26.38 -9.50
N GLU A 578 -3.33 -27.02 -10.58
CA GLU A 578 -3.80 -26.68 -11.92
C GLU A 578 -5.31 -26.91 -12.03
N PHE A 579 -6.01 -26.00 -12.70
CA PHE A 579 -7.42 -26.19 -13.04
C PHE A 579 -7.56 -27.32 -14.05
N GLN A 580 -8.52 -28.21 -13.84
CA GLN A 580 -8.80 -29.34 -14.72
C GLN A 580 -10.08 -29.00 -15.48
N PRO A 581 -10.01 -28.46 -16.71
CA PRO A 581 -11.20 -28.03 -17.45
C PRO A 581 -12.08 -29.22 -17.83
N GLU A 582 -13.39 -29.00 -17.98
CA GLU A 582 -14.29 -30.00 -18.56
C GLU A 582 -14.53 -29.74 -20.07
N GLU A 583 -14.11 -28.57 -20.53
CA GLU A 583 -14.18 -28.08 -21.90
C GLU A 583 -13.05 -28.66 -22.78
N TYR A 584 -13.07 -28.33 -24.07
CA TYR A 584 -12.03 -28.66 -25.05
C TYR A 584 -11.66 -30.15 -25.16
N LEU A 585 -12.55 -31.04 -24.75
CA LEU A 585 -12.32 -32.49 -24.70
C LEU A 585 -11.19 -32.90 -23.75
N TYR A 586 -10.87 -32.07 -22.75
CA TYR A 586 -9.91 -32.42 -21.70
C TYR A 586 -10.32 -33.74 -21.03
N THR A 587 -9.37 -34.68 -20.89
CA THR A 587 -9.58 -36.09 -20.46
C THR A 587 -10.35 -37.00 -21.43
N LYS A 588 -11.01 -36.45 -22.46
CA LYS A 588 -11.83 -37.20 -23.43
C LYS A 588 -11.11 -37.48 -24.75
N SER A 589 -10.06 -36.73 -25.06
CA SER A 589 -9.21 -36.93 -26.23
C SER A 589 -7.78 -37.24 -25.77
N PRO A 590 -7.12 -38.29 -26.26
CA PRO A 590 -5.70 -38.54 -25.93
C PRO A 590 -4.74 -37.48 -26.51
N ARG A 591 -5.26 -36.52 -27.29
CA ARG A 591 -4.48 -35.40 -27.87
C ARG A 591 -4.55 -34.12 -27.03
N VAL A 592 -5.42 -34.07 -26.01
CA VAL A 592 -5.68 -32.91 -25.13
C VAL A 592 -5.56 -33.39 -23.70
#